data_AF-A0A4Y8C7R5-F1
#
_entry.id   AF-A0A4Y8C7R5-F1
#
_cell.length_a   1.000
_cell.length_b   1.000
_cell.length_c   1.000
_cell.angle_alpha   90.00
_cell.angle_beta   90.00
_cell.angle_gamma   90.00
#
_symmetry.space_group_name_H-M   'P 1'
#
loop_
_entity.id
_entity.type
_entity.pdbx_description
1 polymer ?
#
loop_
_entity_poly.entity_id
_entity_poly.type
_entity_poly.pdbx_seq_one_letter_code
_entity_poly.pdbx_strand_id
1 'polypeptide(L)'
;LRMNEKGEFDKKGKFQQVSWQRAFDEMEKQFKKAYNELGVTGIGIFGSGQYTIQEGYAALKLAKAGFRTNNIDPNARHCMASAVVGFMQTFGVD
;
A
#
# COMPACT_ATOMS: atom_id res chain seq x y z
N LEU A 1 6.02 15.66 5.12
CA LEU A 1 6.68 14.61 5.95
C LEU A 1 6.56 14.98 7.43
N ARG A 2 6.43 14.03 8.37
CA ARG A 2 6.51 14.34 9.81
C ARG A 2 7.97 14.45 10.23
N MET A 3 8.36 15.58 10.83
CA MET A 3 9.77 15.89 11.09
C MET A 3 9.99 16.45 12.50
N ASN A 4 11.14 16.12 13.09
CA ASN A 4 11.61 16.75 14.33
C ASN A 4 12.23 18.13 14.04
N GLU A 5 12.68 18.83 15.08
CA GLU A 5 13.32 20.15 14.98
C GLU A 5 14.63 20.14 14.17
N LYS A 6 15.26 18.97 14.02
CA LYS A 6 16.49 18.78 13.23
C LYS A 6 16.21 18.47 11.76
N GLY A 7 14.95 18.37 11.35
CA GLY A 7 14.57 18.03 9.98
C GLY A 7 14.70 16.54 9.64
N GLU A 8 14.72 15.67 10.65
CA GLU A 8 14.73 14.21 10.45
C GLU A 8 13.32 13.65 10.55
N PHE A 9 13.05 12.52 9.89
CA PHE A 9 11.76 11.86 10.02
C PHE A 9 11.51 11.41 11.46
N ASP A 10 10.37 11.83 12.02
CA ASP A 10 9.95 11.46 13.37
C ASP A 10 8.44 11.18 13.38
N LYS A 11 8.06 10.01 13.90
CA LYS A 11 6.66 9.59 14.07
C LYS A 11 5.88 10.48 15.03
N LYS A 12 6.53 11.30 15.86
CA LYS A 12 5.90 12.29 16.76
C LYS A 12 6.05 13.72 16.26
N GLY A 13 6.85 13.95 15.21
CA GLY A 13 7.09 15.26 14.61
C GLY A 13 5.83 15.90 14.02
N LYS A 14 5.92 17.21 13.72
CA LYS A 14 4.86 17.96 13.01
C LYS A 14 5.00 17.78 11.50
N PHE A 15 3.90 17.91 10.75
CA PHE A 15 3.96 17.85 9.29
C PHE A 15 4.64 19.10 8.72
N GLN A 16 5.59 18.88 7.82
CA GLN A 16 6.28 19.91 7.06
C GLN A 16 6.26 19.60 5.56
N GLN A 17 6.28 20.65 4.75
CA GLN A 17 6.41 20.53 3.29
C GLN A 17 7.82 20.06 2.92
N VAL A 18 7.91 19.18 1.92
CA VAL A 18 9.17 18.64 1.40
C VAL A 18 9.05 18.45 -0.11
N SER A 19 10.19 18.38 -0.80
CA SER A 19 10.22 17.97 -2.20
C SER A 19 9.79 16.52 -2.36
N TRP A 20 9.34 16.16 -3.57
CA TRP A 20 9.04 14.78 -3.94
C TRP A 20 10.23 13.85 -3.72
N GLN A 21 11.44 14.29 -4.10
CA GLN A 21 12.66 13.51 -3.89
C GLN A 21 12.85 13.14 -2.41
N ARG A 22 12.76 14.14 -1.51
CA ARG A 22 12.92 13.90 -0.08
C ARG A 22 11.86 12.97 0.49
N ALA A 23 10.62 13.06 0.00
CA ALA A 23 9.54 12.17 0.40
C ALA A 23 9.83 10.72 -0.02
N PHE A 24 10.24 10.51 -1.28
CA PHE A 24 10.56 9.18 -1.78
C PHE A 24 11.81 8.58 -1.12
N ASP A 25 12.84 9.37 -0.82
CA ASP A 25 14.03 8.88 -0.10
C ASP A 25 13.65 8.30 1.27
N GLU A 26 12.74 8.97 1.99
CA GLU A 26 12.28 8.46 3.29
C GLU A 26 11.38 7.23 3.14
N MET A 27 10.49 7.21 2.14
CA MET A 27 9.66 6.03 1.84
C MET A 27 10.52 4.82 1.51
N GLU A 28 11.54 4.97 0.65
CA GLU A 28 12.47 3.91 0.27
C GLU A 28 13.23 3.38 1.49
N LYS A 29 13.78 4.27 2.32
CA LYS A 29 14.50 3.89 3.54
C LYS A 29 13.65 3.05 4.47
N GLN A 30 12.41 3.47 4.75
CA GLN A 30 11.51 2.75 5.65
C GLN A 30 11.01 1.44 5.01
N PHE A 31 10.72 1.45 3.71
CA PHE A 31 10.34 0.27 2.96
C PHE A 31 11.44 -0.80 3.01
N LYS A 32 12.67 -0.44 2.64
CA LYS A 32 13.82 -1.36 2.67
C LYS A 32 14.09 -1.89 4.08
N LYS A 33 13.93 -1.05 5.11
CA LYS A 33 14.05 -1.52 6.50
C LYS A 33 13.05 -2.64 6.79
N ALA A 34 11.76 -2.41 6.56
CA ALA A 34 10.72 -3.40 6.83
C ALA A 34 10.88 -4.66 5.95
N TYR A 35 11.19 -4.47 4.67
CA TYR A 35 11.40 -5.57 3.73
C TYR A 35 12.62 -6.43 4.09
N ASN A 36 13.72 -5.83 4.53
CA ASN A 36 14.91 -6.59 4.93
C ASN A 36 14.71 -7.36 6.24
N GLU A 37 13.89 -6.83 7.15
CA GLU A 37 13.62 -7.46 8.46
C GLU A 37 12.58 -8.58 8.37
N LEU A 38 11.51 -8.37 7.61
CA LEU A 38 10.33 -9.26 7.57
C LEU A 38 10.14 -9.95 6.21
N GLY A 39 10.93 -9.61 5.20
CA GLY A 39 10.74 -10.08 3.84
C GLY A 39 9.44 -9.55 3.21
N VAL A 40 8.91 -10.32 2.27
CA VAL A 40 7.70 -9.97 1.50
C VAL A 40 6.44 -9.79 2.35
N THR A 41 6.41 -10.36 3.55
CA THR A 41 5.25 -10.26 4.47
C THR A 41 5.24 -8.95 5.26
N GLY A 42 6.37 -8.23 5.32
CA GLY A 42 6.48 -6.94 6.02
C GLY A 42 5.92 -5.75 5.27
N ILE A 43 5.52 -5.94 4.01
CA ILE A 43 5.00 -4.89 3.14
C ILE A 43 3.54 -5.17 2.82
N GLY A 44 2.74 -4.11 2.68
CA GLY A 44 1.38 -4.23 2.15
C GLY A 44 0.89 -2.95 1.51
N ILE A 45 -0.15 -3.08 0.69
CA ILE A 45 -0.88 -1.98 0.05
C ILE A 45 -2.36 -2.07 0.45
N PHE A 46 -2.91 -0.99 1.00
CA PHE A 46 -4.35 -0.87 1.22
C PHE A 46 -4.95 -0.04 0.09
N GLY A 47 -5.63 -0.70 -0.84
CA GLY A 47 -6.15 -0.10 -2.07
C GLY A 47 -7.57 0.46 -1.91
N SER A 48 -8.17 0.87 -3.02
CA SER A 48 -9.54 1.39 -3.03
C SER A 48 -10.30 1.02 -4.30
N GLY A 49 -11.60 0.79 -4.18
CA GLY A 49 -12.54 0.73 -5.31
C GLY A 49 -12.80 2.09 -5.97
N GLN A 50 -12.26 3.18 -5.41
CA GLN A 50 -12.33 4.54 -5.98
C GLN A 50 -11.13 4.87 -6.87
N TYR A 51 -10.16 3.96 -7.00
CA TYR A 51 -9.10 4.10 -7.98
C TYR A 51 -9.66 4.00 -9.41
N THR A 52 -8.95 4.61 -10.35
CA THR A 52 -9.08 4.22 -11.75
C THR A 52 -8.65 2.77 -11.92
N ILE A 53 -9.14 2.11 -12.98
CA ILE A 53 -8.76 0.74 -13.31
C ILE A 53 -7.23 0.62 -13.47
N GLN A 54 -6.61 1.63 -14.08
CA GLN A 54 -5.17 1.68 -14.34
C GLN A 54 -4.36 1.81 -13.04
N GLU A 55 -4.78 2.64 -12.10
CA GLU A 55 -4.14 2.76 -10.79
C GLU A 55 -4.23 1.45 -10.00
N GLY A 56 -5.41 0.80 -10.02
CA GLY A 56 -5.60 -0.52 -9.40
C GLY A 56 -4.67 -1.57 -9.99
N TYR A 57 -4.57 -1.62 -11.33
CA TYR A 57 -3.67 -2.55 -12.02
C TYR A 57 -2.18 -2.25 -11.74
N ALA A 58 -1.79 -0.98 -11.71
CA ALA A 58 -0.43 -0.57 -11.38
C ALA A 58 -0.06 -0.96 -9.93
N ALA A 59 -0.95 -0.72 -8.96
CA ALA A 59 -0.75 -1.13 -7.57
C ALA A 59 -0.64 -2.66 -7.44
N LEU A 60 -1.49 -3.41 -8.14
CA LEU A 60 -1.45 -4.88 -8.16
C LEU A 60 -0.13 -5.41 -8.74
N LYS A 61 0.34 -4.85 -9.86
CA LYS A 61 1.63 -5.22 -10.45
C LYS A 61 2.79 -4.85 -9.54
N LEU A 62 2.76 -3.68 -8.93
CA LEU A 62 3.79 -3.25 -7.99
C LEU A 62 3.88 -4.22 -6.81
N ALA A 63 2.75 -4.57 -6.19
CA ALA A 63 2.71 -5.52 -5.06
C ALA A 63 3.17 -6.93 -5.47
N LYS A 64 2.50 -7.53 -6.48
CA LYS A 64 2.68 -8.95 -6.80
C LYS A 64 3.94 -9.23 -7.61
N ALA A 65 4.25 -8.40 -8.60
CA ALA A 65 5.42 -8.62 -9.47
C ALA A 65 6.66 -7.87 -8.97
N GLY A 66 6.49 -6.65 -8.46
CA GLY A 66 7.60 -5.84 -7.94
C GLY A 66 8.06 -6.32 -6.56
N PHE A 67 7.20 -6.13 -5.55
CA PHE A 67 7.50 -6.44 -4.15
C PHE A 67 7.32 -7.91 -3.79
N ARG A 68 6.82 -8.72 -4.73
CA ARG A 68 6.60 -10.16 -4.57
C ARG A 68 5.74 -10.52 -3.36
N THR A 69 4.75 -9.68 -3.06
CA THR A 69 3.81 -9.87 -1.96
C THR A 69 2.38 -9.98 -2.46
N ASN A 70 1.59 -10.79 -1.77
CA ASN A 70 0.14 -10.86 -1.95
C ASN A 70 -0.62 -9.96 -0.96
N ASN A 71 0.10 -9.20 -0.12
CA ASN A 71 -0.47 -8.28 0.86
C ASN A 71 -1.00 -7.01 0.17
N ILE A 72 -2.05 -7.17 -0.63
CA ILE A 72 -2.77 -6.06 -1.24
C ILE A 72 -4.26 -6.36 -1.12
N ASP A 73 -5.00 -5.42 -0.51
CA ASP A 73 -6.44 -5.58 -0.30
C ASP A 73 -7.12 -4.20 -0.32
N PRO A 74 -8.29 -4.06 -0.97
CA PRO A 74 -8.96 -2.76 -1.10
C PRO A 74 -10.01 -2.52 -0.01
N ASN A 75 -10.43 -1.27 0.15
CA ASN A 75 -11.61 -0.93 0.94
C ASN A 75 -12.90 -1.68 0.51
N ALA A 76 -12.97 -2.19 -0.73
CA ALA A 76 -14.07 -3.04 -1.19
C ALA A 76 -14.23 -4.32 -0.35
N ARG A 77 -13.20 -4.77 0.38
CA ARG A 77 -13.35 -5.83 1.39
C ARG A 77 -14.41 -5.49 2.44
N HIS A 78 -14.53 -4.23 2.81
CA HIS A 78 -15.53 -3.77 3.78
C HIS A 78 -16.92 -3.51 3.17
N CYS A 79 -17.08 -3.66 1.85
CA CYS A 79 -18.32 -3.34 1.16
C CYS A 79 -18.88 -4.54 0.38
N MET A 80 -18.14 -5.03 -0.61
CA MET A 80 -18.68 -5.97 -1.60
C MET A 80 -18.19 -7.41 -1.44
N ALA A 81 -17.24 -7.70 -0.54
CA ALA A 81 -16.66 -9.04 -0.40
C ALA A 81 -17.68 -10.17 -0.20
N SER A 82 -18.74 -9.95 0.60
CA SER A 82 -19.78 -10.95 0.81
C SER A 82 -20.56 -11.27 -0.47
N ALA A 83 -20.82 -10.26 -1.31
CA ALA A 83 -21.49 -10.44 -2.58
C ALA A 83 -20.60 -11.24 -3.54
N VAL A 84 -19.32 -10.87 -3.68
CA VAL A 84 -18.35 -11.58 -4.53
C VAL A 84 -18.31 -13.07 -4.21
N VAL A 85 -18.19 -13.44 -2.93
CA VAL A 85 -18.14 -14.85 -2.53
C VAL A 85 -19.45 -15.58 -2.83
N GLY A 86 -20.60 -14.93 -2.60
CA GLY A 86 -21.91 -15.49 -2.93
C GLY A 86 -22.10 -15.73 -4.44
N PHE A 87 -21.68 -14.78 -5.27
CA PHE A 87 -21.76 -14.90 -6.73
C PHE A 87 -20.84 -16.00 -7.26
N MET A 88 -19.59 -16.07 -6.77
CA MET A 88 -18.66 -17.13 -7.14
C MET A 88 -19.17 -18.53 -6.77
N GLN A 89 -19.77 -18.71 -5.60
CA GLN A 89 -20.29 -20.00 -5.16
C GLN A 89 -21.54 -20.45 -5.91
N THR A 90 -22.39 -19.50 -6.30
CA THR A 90 -23.71 -19.80 -6.90
C THR A 90 -23.66 -19.83 -8.42
N PHE A 91 -22.87 -18.95 -9.03
CA PHE A 91 -22.86 -18.69 -10.47
C PHE A 91 -21.47 -18.84 -11.11
N GLY A 92 -20.39 -18.92 -10.33
CA GLY A 92 -19.03 -19.08 -10.85
C GLY A 92 -18.44 -17.83 -11.52
N VAL A 93 -19.02 -16.65 -11.26
CA VAL A 93 -18.56 -15.36 -11.75
C VAL A 93 -18.48 -14.36 -10.60
N ASP A 94 -17.53 -13.42 -10.68
CA ASP A 94 -17.41 -12.24 -9.83
C ASP A 94 -18.02 -11.03 -10.55
#